data_AF-A0A7C1A9A9-F1
#
_entry.id   AF-A0A7C1A9A9-F1
#
_cell.length_a   1.000
_cell.length_b   1.000
_cell.length_c   1.000
_cell.angle_alpha   90.00
_cell.angle_beta   90.00
_cell.angle_gamma   90.00
#
_symmetry.space_group_name_H-M   'P 1'
#
loop_
_entity.id
_entity.type
_entity.pdbx_description
1 polymer ?
#
loop_
_entity_poly.entity_id
_entity_poly.type
_entity_poly.pdbx_seq_one_letter_code
_entity_poly.pdbx_strand_id
1 'polypeptide(L)' 'FAQAIAYPTVPLGKARIRVMISAAHSHEDLEYGAAAFEKVGKALGLL' A
#
# COMPACT_ATOMS: atom_id res chain seq x y z
N PHE A 1 5.02 -7.39 -0.34
CA PHE A 1 5.38 -6.70 0.93
C PHE A 1 5.08 -5.21 0.82
N ALA A 2 4.59 -4.57 1.88
CA ALA A 2 4.28 -3.13 1.90
C ALA A 2 4.85 -2.49 3.16
N GLN A 3 5.49 -1.32 3.02
CA GLN A 3 6.10 -0.60 4.13
C GLN A 3 5.67 0.87 4.13
N ALA A 4 5.30 1.38 5.31
CA ALA A 4 5.08 2.79 5.50
C ALA A 4 6.41 3.55 5.44
N ILE A 5 6.45 4.63 4.65
CA ILE A 5 7.54 5.58 4.61
C ILE A 5 7.02 6.90 5.16
N ALA A 6 7.68 7.39 6.22
CA ALA A 6 7.34 8.62 6.91
C ALA A 6 8.58 9.52 7.07
N TYR A 7 8.42 10.65 7.73
CA TYR A 7 9.53 11.55 8.08
C TYR A 7 10.60 10.79 8.90
N PRO A 8 11.90 11.00 8.65
CA PRO A 8 12.52 12.02 7.77
C PRO A 8 12.70 11.59 6.31
N THR A 9 12.36 10.35 5.95
CA THR A 9 12.57 9.82 4.59
C THR A 9 11.68 10.51 3.56
N VAL A 10 10.52 11.03 3.97
CA VAL A 10 9.64 11.89 3.16
C VAL A 10 9.25 13.14 3.96
N PRO A 11 8.89 14.26 3.30
CA PRO A 11 8.43 15.46 3.99
C PRO A 11 7.22 15.19 4.89
N LEU A 12 7.07 16.00 5.95
CA LEU A 12 5.89 15.98 6.81
C LEU A 12 4.61 16.17 5.97
N GLY A 13 3.55 15.43 6.33
CA GLY A 13 2.29 15.42 5.57
C GLY A 13 2.32 14.67 4.24
N LYS A 14 3.46 14.05 3.87
CA LYS A 14 3.61 13.26 2.64
C LYS A 14 3.95 11.78 2.90
N ALA A 15 3.58 11.28 4.09
CA ALA A 15 3.69 9.86 4.41
C ALA A 15 2.91 9.01 3.39
N ARG A 16 3.47 7.86 3.02
CA ARG A 16 2.90 6.97 2.00
C ARG A 16 3.33 5.53 2.24
N ILE A 17 2.55 4.59 1.70
CA ILE A 17 2.89 3.18 1.73
C ILE A 17 3.60 2.83 0.41
N ARG A 18 4.77 2.20 0.49
CA ARG A 18 5.48 1.65 -0.66
C ARG A 18 5.23 0.15 -0.75
N VAL A 19 4.58 -0.27 -1.83
CA VAL A 19 4.39 -1.67 -2.16
C VAL A 19 5.56 -2.14 -3.01
N MET A 20 6.19 -3.26 -2.64
CA MET A 20 7.26 -3.88 -3.40
C MET A 20 6.70 -5.09 -4.13
N ILE A 21 6.53 -4.93 -5.45
CA ILE A 21 6.09 -5.98 -6.39
C ILE A 21 7.32 -6.64 -7.00
N SER A 22 7.21 -7.93 -7.28
CA SER A 22 8.23 -8.72 -7.96
C SER A 22 7.56 -9.71 -8.92
N ALA A 23 8.32 -10.23 -9.89
CA ALA A 23 7.86 -11.24 -10.84
C ALA A 23 7.44 -12.58 -10.19
N ALA A 24 7.69 -12.76 -8.88
CA ALA A 24 7.27 -13.95 -8.14
C ALA A 24 5.79 -13.90 -7.70
N HIS A 25 5.13 -12.74 -7.76
CA HIS A 25 3.72 -12.64 -7.39
C HIS A 25 2.83 -13.16 -8.53
N SER A 26 1.83 -13.97 -8.19
CA SER A 26 0.79 -14.37 -9.14
C SER A 26 -0.26 -13.26 -9.31
N HIS A 27 -1.19 -13.44 -10.25
CA HIS A 27 -2.30 -12.49 -10.41
C HIS A 27 -3.19 -12.47 -9.16
N GLU A 28 -3.43 -13.63 -8.55
CA GLU A 28 -4.22 -13.78 -7.32
C GLU A 28 -3.57 -13.05 -6.14
N ASP A 29 -2.23 -13.06 -6.02
CA ASP A 29 -1.53 -12.28 -5.00
C ASP A 29 -1.78 -10.77 -5.15
N LEU A 30 -1.81 -10.28 -6.40
CA LEU A 30 -2.03 -8.87 -6.70
C LEU A 30 -3.48 -8.47 -6.39
N GLU A 31 -4.46 -9.29 -6.80
CA GLU A 31 -5.87 -9.06 -6.50
C GLU A 31 -6.14 -9.08 -4.99
N TYR A 32 -5.57 -10.04 -4.27
CA TYR A 32 -5.65 -10.10 -2.82
C TYR A 32 -5.10 -8.83 -2.16
N GLY A 33 -3.92 -8.37 -2.60
CA GLY A 33 -3.31 -7.14 -2.11
C GLY A 33 -4.17 -5.90 -2.40
N ALA A 34 -4.66 -5.77 -3.63
CA ALA A 34 -5.51 -4.65 -4.06
C ALA A 34 -6.82 -4.59 -3.25
N ALA A 35 -7.51 -5.72 -3.08
CA ALA A 35 -8.74 -5.82 -2.30
C ALA A 35 -8.53 -5.43 -0.82
N ALA A 36 -7.37 -5.78 -0.24
CA ALA A 36 -7.03 -5.37 1.12
C ALA A 36 -6.86 -3.86 1.25
N PHE A 37 -6.17 -3.22 0.29
CA PHE A 37 -6.04 -1.76 0.26
C PHE A 37 -7.38 -1.06 0.03
N GLU A 38 -8.22 -1.58 -0.87
CA GLU A 38 -9.55 -1.05 -1.13
C GLU A 38 -10.44 -1.07 0.13
N LYS A 39 -10.50 -2.23 0.80
CA LYS A 39 -11.29 -2.42 2.02
C LYS A 39 -10.89 -1.43 3.11
N VAL A 40 -9.58 -1.29 3.37
CA VAL A 40 -9.08 -0.39 4.41
C VAL A 40 -9.21 1.07 4.00
N GLY A 41 -8.92 1.41 2.74
CA GLY A 41 -9.04 2.78 2.23
C GLY A 41 -10.47 3.31 2.35
N LYS A 42 -11.47 2.49 2.00
CA LYS A 42 -12.89 2.82 2.19
C LYS A 42 -13.25 2.99 3.67
N ALA A 43 -12.80 2.08 4.53
CA ALA A 43 -13.08 2.15 5.97
C ALA A 43 -12.49 3.40 6.64
N LEU A 44 -11.36 3.91 6.12
CA LEU A 44 -10.70 5.13 6.60
C LEU A 44 -11.19 6.40 5.89
N GLY A 45 -12.08 6.29 4.89
CA GLY A 45 -12.54 7.44 4.10
C GLY A 45 -11.46 8.07 3.22
N LEU A 46 -10.47 7.27 2.79
CA LEU A 46 -9.35 7.69 1.93
C LEU A 46 -9.56 7.32 0.45
N LEU A 47 -10.53 6.44 0.18
CA LEU A 47 -11.01 6.01 -1.14
C LEU A 47 -12.52 6.20 -1.20
#